data_AF-A0A3M2D0I4-F1
#
_entry.id   AF-A0A3M2D0I4-F1
#
_cell.length_a   1.000
_cell.length_b   1.000
_cell.length_c   1.000
_cell.angle_alpha   90.00
_cell.angle_beta   90.00
_cell.angle_gamma   90.00
#
_symmetry.space_group_name_H-M   'P 1'
#
loop_
_entity.id
_entity.type
_entity.pdbx_description
1 polymer ?
#
loop_
_entity_poly.entity_id
_entity_poly.type
_entity_poly.pdbx_seq_one_letter_code
_entity_poly.pdbx_strand_id
1 'polypeptide(L)'
;MTSAKKSKDWGDGIRGDSVVIKILYRIRWCRGMGVSAERDQRAPSCKNRHRSAMRGFVDIAWRNGVVALLLVGGCATADPYLWPPEPGTPTKTVYVSIDVWHAVIGLRREDLVGEVDRHLSLDVEPFQEQGSWSFEEWGYAERACYIEGRQGIMGVLRSLFWPTEGVVEVTRSKDLWAHRTPQPPAELFTLALSYEGFQRLRRYLLRTKESTVLAHIGSSRFYRATRAYHIFHHCYHYAARALREAGLPISPFWAITRAGLAWQLHRIMDGEFSDQRVGTPMASLRIANTKAFDIVGMI
;
A
#
# COMPACT_ATOMS: atom_id res chain seq x y z
N MET A 1 42.85 1.81 34.41
CA MET A 1 42.63 3.24 34.72
C MET A 1 42.82 4.02 33.43
N THR A 2 41.74 4.53 32.82
CA THR A 2 41.72 5.82 32.10
C THR A 2 40.26 6.15 31.77
N SER A 3 39.77 7.15 32.49
CA SER A 3 38.49 7.82 32.31
C SER A 3 38.75 9.06 31.47
N ALA A 4 37.93 9.31 30.44
CA ALA A 4 37.80 10.63 29.84
C ALA A 4 36.45 10.78 29.14
N LYS A 5 35.47 11.31 29.89
CA LYS A 5 34.30 12.02 29.36
C LYS A 5 34.77 13.24 28.55
N LYS A 6 34.13 13.51 27.40
CA LYS A 6 33.96 14.89 26.93
C LYS A 6 32.59 15.09 26.30
N SER A 7 31.96 16.16 26.77
CA SER A 7 30.60 16.62 26.57
C SER A 7 30.50 17.61 25.41
N LYS A 8 29.28 17.69 24.87
CA LYS A 8 28.56 18.82 24.27
C LYS A 8 29.37 20.06 23.85
N ASP A 9 29.22 20.39 22.57
CA ASP A 9 29.14 21.78 22.11
C ASP A 9 28.05 21.86 21.02
N TRP A 10 26.99 22.62 21.29
CA TRP A 10 26.02 23.09 20.31
C TRP A 10 26.07 24.61 20.38
N GLY A 11 26.63 25.21 19.34
CA GLY A 11 26.74 26.65 19.17
C GLY A 11 25.87 27.12 18.01
N ASP A 12 25.00 28.06 18.33
CA ASP A 12 24.00 28.74 17.52
C ASP A 12 24.52 29.34 16.19
N GLY A 13 23.60 29.42 15.23
CA GLY A 13 23.65 30.52 14.28
C GLY A 13 22.86 30.32 13.00
N ILE A 14 21.56 30.59 12.98
CA ILE A 14 20.88 31.19 11.81
C ILE A 14 19.77 32.16 12.29
N ARG A 15 19.97 33.44 11.96
CA ARG A 15 18.96 34.51 11.96
C ARG A 15 18.32 34.59 10.57
N GLY A 16 17.07 35.08 10.53
CA GLY A 16 16.36 35.55 9.33
C GLY A 16 15.51 34.45 8.67
N ASP A 17 14.26 34.63 8.26
CA ASP A 17 13.44 35.84 8.12
C ASP A 17 11.96 35.48 8.26
N SER A 18 11.20 36.43 8.79
CA SER A 18 9.76 36.37 8.99
C SER A 18 9.05 37.07 7.83
N VAL A 19 8.25 36.38 6.99
CA VAL A 19 7.29 37.04 6.10
C VAL A 19 6.08 36.14 5.79
N VAL A 20 4.87 36.71 5.95
CA VAL A 20 3.53 36.30 5.43
C VAL A 20 2.98 34.98 5.99
N ILE A 21 1.85 34.91 6.72
CA ILE A 21 0.48 35.17 6.25
C ILE A 21 -0.41 35.55 7.45
N LYS A 22 -0.89 36.81 7.45
CA LYS A 22 -2.08 37.24 8.19
C LYS A 22 -3.26 37.17 7.24
N ILE A 23 -4.22 36.27 7.47
CA ILE A 23 -5.60 36.45 6.97
C ILE A 23 -6.52 36.40 8.18
N LEU A 24 -6.91 37.60 8.59
CA LEU A 24 -8.04 37.88 9.46
C LEU A 24 -9.33 37.62 8.69
N TYR A 25 -10.29 36.91 9.27
CA TYR A 25 -11.68 37.30 9.11
C TYR A 25 -12.38 37.38 10.46
N ARG A 26 -13.15 38.45 10.56
CA ARG A 26 -13.57 39.19 11.75
C ARG A 26 -15.07 38.96 11.90
N ILE A 27 -15.50 38.24 12.95
CA ILE A 27 -16.92 38.17 13.32
C ILE A 27 -17.13 39.15 14.47
N ARG A 28 -17.62 40.35 14.14
CA ARG A 28 -18.04 41.35 15.11
C ARG A 28 -19.56 41.31 15.21
N TRP A 29 -20.03 40.85 16.36
CA TRP A 29 -21.35 41.10 16.90
C TRP A 29 -21.59 42.61 17.03
N CYS A 30 -22.72 43.11 16.52
CA CYS A 30 -23.29 44.39 16.91
C CYS A 30 -24.70 44.16 17.46
N ARG A 31 -24.81 44.25 18.79
CA ARG A 31 -26.06 44.46 19.52
C ARG A 31 -26.30 45.96 19.62
N GLY A 32 -27.53 46.37 19.31
CA GLY A 32 -28.22 47.50 19.94
C GLY A 32 -27.90 48.89 19.40
N MET A 33 -28.90 49.53 18.78
CA MET A 33 -29.40 50.85 19.18
C MET A 33 -30.85 50.96 18.67
N GLY A 34 -31.72 51.52 19.50
CA GLY A 34 -33.12 51.75 19.18
C GLY A 34 -33.40 53.20 18.75
N VAL A 35 -34.66 53.36 18.37
CA VAL A 35 -35.53 54.56 18.38
C VAL A 35 -35.75 55.30 17.04
N SER A 36 -37.06 55.47 16.81
CA SER A 36 -37.81 56.43 15.98
C SER A 36 -38.08 56.17 14.50
N ALA A 37 -39.34 55.77 14.30
CA ALA A 37 -40.27 56.07 13.23
C ALA A 37 -39.91 57.22 12.26
N GLU A 38 -40.04 56.97 10.95
CA GLU A 38 -41.09 57.61 10.15
C GLU A 38 -41.35 56.82 8.86
N ARG A 39 -42.50 57.11 8.27
CA ARG A 39 -43.31 56.38 7.29
C ARG A 39 -42.82 56.62 5.86
N ASP A 40 -42.56 55.58 5.06
CA ASP A 40 -42.91 55.64 3.63
C ASP A 40 -43.05 54.27 2.95
N GLN A 41 -44.01 54.20 2.04
CA GLN A 41 -44.52 52.99 1.38
C GLN A 41 -43.87 52.79 0.00
N ARG A 42 -43.81 51.51 -0.40
CA ARG A 42 -43.51 50.93 -1.75
C ARG A 42 -42.09 50.40 -1.94
N ALA A 43 -41.91 49.12 -1.60
CA ALA A 43 -40.89 48.26 -2.19
C ALA A 43 -41.51 46.89 -2.54
N PRO A 44 -41.22 46.31 -3.73
CA PRO A 44 -41.81 45.05 -4.18
C PRO A 44 -41.38 43.88 -3.30
N SER A 45 -42.34 42.97 -3.08
CA SER A 45 -42.25 41.80 -2.20
C SER A 45 -41.00 40.94 -2.43
N CYS A 46 -40.12 40.93 -1.44
CA CYS A 46 -38.86 40.19 -1.37
C CYS A 46 -39.04 38.64 -1.35
N LYS A 47 -40.27 38.12 -1.33
CA LYS A 47 -40.56 36.68 -1.18
C LYS A 47 -40.23 35.83 -2.41
N ASN A 48 -40.18 36.40 -3.62
CA ASN A 48 -39.98 35.62 -4.85
C ASN A 48 -38.51 35.47 -5.29
N ARG A 49 -37.57 36.21 -4.70
CA ARG A 49 -36.15 36.14 -5.09
C ARG A 49 -35.39 35.00 -4.39
N HIS A 50 -35.83 34.54 -3.22
CA HIS A 50 -35.16 33.48 -2.46
C HIS A 50 -35.42 32.05 -2.99
N ARG A 51 -36.57 31.78 -3.61
CA ARG A 51 -36.88 30.43 -4.12
C ARG A 51 -36.16 30.07 -5.43
N SER A 52 -35.81 31.07 -6.25
CA SER A 52 -35.04 30.86 -7.48
C SER A 52 -33.56 30.59 -7.20
N ALA A 53 -32.96 31.27 -6.20
CA ALA A 53 -31.57 31.09 -5.84
C ALA A 53 -31.26 29.71 -5.22
N MET A 54 -32.18 29.14 -4.42
CA MET A 54 -31.95 27.83 -3.79
C MET A 54 -32.00 26.66 -4.78
N ARG A 55 -32.78 26.74 -5.86
CA ARG A 55 -32.83 25.67 -6.88
C ARG A 55 -31.52 25.58 -7.69
N GLY A 56 -30.95 26.73 -8.07
CA GLY A 56 -29.66 26.76 -8.78
C GLY A 56 -28.48 26.23 -7.97
N PHE A 57 -28.47 26.42 -6.64
CA PHE A 57 -27.41 25.88 -5.78
C PHE A 57 -27.48 24.36 -5.60
N VAL A 58 -28.68 23.78 -5.57
CA VAL A 58 -28.86 22.32 -5.46
C VAL A 58 -28.43 21.62 -6.76
N ASP A 59 -28.75 22.19 -7.92
CA ASP A 59 -28.38 21.62 -9.22
C ASP A 59 -26.87 21.70 -9.50
N ILE A 60 -26.19 22.76 -9.05
CA ILE A 60 -24.74 22.91 -9.15
C ILE A 60 -24.02 21.94 -8.19
N ALA A 61 -24.53 21.78 -6.96
CA ALA A 61 -23.99 20.82 -6.00
C ALA A 61 -24.16 19.37 -6.48
N TRP A 62 -25.28 19.04 -7.13
CA TRP A 62 -25.52 17.70 -7.68
C TRP A 62 -24.64 17.39 -8.90
N ARG A 63 -24.49 18.34 -9.84
CA ARG A 63 -23.58 18.20 -11.00
C ARG A 63 -22.12 18.08 -10.56
N ASN A 64 -21.67 18.89 -9.60
CA ASN A 64 -20.30 18.85 -9.11
C ASN A 64 -20.03 17.61 -8.24
N GLY A 65 -21.04 17.12 -7.49
CA GLY A 65 -20.95 15.88 -6.72
C GLY A 65 -20.78 14.64 -7.62
N VAL A 66 -21.52 14.56 -8.74
CA VAL A 66 -21.40 13.47 -9.71
C VAL A 66 -20.05 13.51 -10.45
N VAL A 67 -19.56 14.70 -10.82
CA VAL A 67 -18.23 14.86 -11.44
C VAL A 67 -17.11 14.51 -10.46
N ALA A 68 -17.22 14.89 -9.19
CA ALA A 68 -16.27 14.50 -8.15
C ALA A 68 -16.29 12.98 -7.90
N LEU A 69 -17.46 12.33 -7.95
CA LEU A 69 -17.57 10.87 -7.82
C LEU A 69 -16.95 10.13 -9.02
N LEU A 70 -17.10 10.69 -10.23
CA LEU A 70 -16.50 10.15 -11.47
C LEU A 70 -14.97 10.34 -11.52
N LEU A 71 -14.44 11.41 -10.92
CA LEU A 71 -12.99 11.68 -10.86
C LEU A 71 -12.25 10.83 -9.82
N VAL A 72 -12.95 10.25 -8.84
CA VAL A 72 -12.36 9.29 -7.88
C VAL A 72 -12.37 7.85 -8.46
N GLY A 73 -13.10 7.61 -9.55
CA GLY A 73 -13.14 6.36 -10.30
C GLY A 73 -11.98 6.16 -11.27
N GLY A 74 -10.80 6.70 -10.97
CA GLY A 74 -9.56 6.34 -11.66
C GLY A 74 -9.20 4.90 -11.35
N CYS A 75 -9.90 3.96 -11.97
CA CYS A 75 -9.60 2.55 -11.90
C CYS A 75 -8.23 2.34 -12.55
N ALA A 76 -7.18 2.32 -11.72
CA ALA A 76 -5.99 1.55 -12.04
C ALA A 76 -6.40 0.07 -11.94
N THR A 77 -7.16 -0.41 -12.93
CA THR A 77 -7.58 -1.79 -13.04
C THR A 77 -6.33 -2.65 -13.23
N ALA A 78 -6.39 -3.90 -12.78
CA ALA A 78 -5.45 -4.93 -13.17
C ALA A 78 -5.24 -4.90 -14.69
N ASP A 79 -4.02 -5.15 -15.15
CA ASP A 79 -3.74 -5.30 -16.57
C ASP A 79 -4.28 -6.68 -16.99
N PRO A 80 -5.42 -6.75 -17.71
CA PRO A 80 -6.10 -8.01 -17.97
C PRO A 80 -5.30 -8.94 -18.89
N TYR A 81 -4.25 -8.39 -19.53
CA TYR A 81 -3.31 -9.13 -20.37
C TYR A 81 -2.18 -9.77 -19.56
N LEU A 82 -1.93 -9.28 -18.34
CA LEU A 82 -0.90 -9.84 -17.46
C LEU A 82 -1.42 -10.86 -16.46
N TRP A 83 -2.68 -10.74 -16.06
CA TRP A 83 -3.30 -11.62 -15.08
C TRP A 83 -4.76 -11.94 -15.44
N PRO A 84 -5.18 -13.23 -15.34
CA PRO A 84 -4.32 -14.40 -15.19
C PRO A 84 -3.45 -14.63 -16.44
N PRO A 85 -2.30 -15.32 -16.33
CA PRO A 85 -1.58 -15.78 -17.51
C PRO A 85 -2.48 -16.62 -18.43
N GLU A 86 -2.22 -16.57 -19.73
CA GLU A 86 -2.94 -17.41 -20.69
C GLU A 86 -2.61 -18.89 -20.47
N PRO A 87 -3.60 -19.80 -20.55
CA PRO A 87 -3.34 -21.23 -20.40
C PRO A 87 -2.27 -21.72 -21.38
N GLY A 88 -1.28 -22.46 -20.88
CA GLY A 88 -0.18 -23.00 -21.69
C GLY A 88 0.98 -22.03 -21.95
N THR A 89 0.89 -20.77 -21.51
CA THR A 89 2.03 -19.84 -21.57
C THR A 89 3.02 -20.09 -20.44
N PRO A 90 4.34 -19.94 -20.68
CA PRO A 90 5.34 -20.05 -19.62
C PRO A 90 5.11 -19.00 -18.51
N THR A 91 5.02 -19.47 -17.26
CA THR A 91 4.85 -18.62 -16.09
C THR A 91 6.07 -18.62 -15.18
N LYS A 92 6.24 -17.55 -14.41
CA LYS A 92 7.21 -17.45 -13.32
C LYS A 92 6.50 -17.49 -11.97
N THR A 93 7.04 -18.25 -11.04
CA THR A 93 6.38 -18.44 -9.74
C THR A 93 6.90 -17.42 -8.74
N VAL A 94 5.98 -16.69 -8.10
CA VAL A 94 6.28 -15.77 -7.01
C VAL A 94 5.60 -16.25 -5.74
N TYR A 95 6.33 -16.12 -4.64
CA TYR A 95 5.88 -16.50 -3.31
C TYR A 95 5.59 -15.26 -2.49
N VAL A 96 4.52 -15.28 -1.70
CA VAL A 96 4.22 -14.21 -0.75
C VAL A 96 4.03 -14.85 0.61
N SER A 97 4.94 -14.58 1.55
CA SER A 97 4.79 -15.03 2.93
C SER A 97 4.22 -13.88 3.76
N ILE A 98 3.15 -14.14 4.52
CA ILE A 98 2.47 -13.14 5.33
C ILE A 98 2.26 -13.64 6.75
N ASP A 99 2.84 -12.95 7.71
CA ASP A 99 2.56 -13.13 9.13
C ASP A 99 1.99 -11.85 9.77
N VAL A 100 1.80 -11.88 11.10
CA VAL A 100 1.21 -10.79 11.87
C VAL A 100 2.05 -9.50 11.93
N TRP A 101 3.32 -9.57 11.54
CA TRP A 101 4.26 -8.44 11.54
C TRP A 101 4.86 -8.15 10.15
N HIS A 102 4.91 -9.14 9.27
CA HIS A 102 5.66 -9.10 8.02
C HIS A 102 4.88 -9.59 6.82
N ALA A 103 5.18 -8.98 5.67
CA ALA A 103 4.91 -9.55 4.37
C ALA A 103 6.18 -9.44 3.53
N VAL A 104 6.57 -10.56 2.93
CA VAL A 104 7.76 -10.67 2.09
C VAL A 104 7.42 -11.35 0.77
N ILE A 105 8.07 -10.90 -0.30
CA ILE A 105 7.96 -11.47 -1.64
C ILE A 105 9.19 -12.32 -1.91
N GLY A 106 9.01 -13.63 -2.09
CA GLY A 106 10.05 -14.59 -2.43
C GLY A 106 10.10 -14.89 -3.93
N LEU A 107 11.31 -14.87 -4.48
CA LEU A 107 11.61 -15.22 -5.88
C LEU A 107 12.58 -16.39 -5.91
N ARG A 108 12.42 -17.34 -6.84
CA ARG A 108 13.39 -18.43 -7.02
C ARG A 108 14.65 -17.92 -7.68
N ARG A 109 15.81 -18.42 -7.22
CA ARG A 109 17.12 -18.10 -7.80
C ARG A 109 17.17 -18.33 -9.30
N GLU A 110 16.62 -19.44 -9.78
CA GLU A 110 16.63 -19.82 -11.20
C GLU A 110 15.85 -18.83 -12.09
N ASP A 111 14.89 -18.11 -11.52
CA ASP A 111 14.11 -17.10 -12.23
C ASP A 111 14.81 -15.73 -12.30
N LEU A 112 15.87 -15.53 -11.51
CA LEU A 112 16.66 -14.29 -11.45
C LEU A 112 17.84 -14.27 -12.44
N VAL A 113 17.94 -15.28 -13.30
CA VAL A 113 18.99 -15.37 -14.33
C VAL A 113 18.45 -14.76 -15.64
N GLY A 114 18.09 -13.48 -15.60
CA GLY A 114 17.51 -12.72 -16.72
C GLY A 114 18.31 -11.48 -17.10
N GLU A 115 17.96 -10.84 -18.22
CA GLU A 115 18.61 -9.60 -18.69
C GLU A 115 18.44 -8.42 -17.71
N VAL A 116 17.26 -8.33 -17.07
CA VAL A 116 16.95 -7.32 -16.05
C VAL A 116 17.93 -7.42 -14.88
N ASP A 117 18.22 -8.64 -14.43
CA ASP A 117 19.20 -8.86 -13.37
C ASP A 117 20.62 -8.58 -13.83
N ARG A 118 21.02 -8.98 -15.05
CA ARG A 118 22.38 -8.68 -15.57
C ARG A 118 22.69 -7.19 -15.68
N HIS A 119 21.73 -6.36 -16.10
CA HIS A 119 21.93 -4.90 -16.22
C HIS A 119 21.87 -4.18 -14.88
N LEU A 120 21.11 -4.71 -13.90
CA LEU A 120 20.88 -4.08 -12.60
C LEU A 120 21.78 -4.64 -11.49
N SER A 121 22.53 -5.72 -11.75
CA SER A 121 23.52 -6.32 -10.83
C SER A 121 24.90 -5.66 -10.89
N LEU A 122 25.15 -4.75 -11.82
CA LEU A 122 26.47 -4.14 -12.04
C LEU A 122 26.93 -3.24 -10.89
N ASP A 123 26.00 -2.76 -10.04
CA ASP A 123 26.29 -1.82 -8.95
C ASP A 123 26.12 -2.44 -7.54
N VAL A 124 26.01 -3.76 -7.43
CA VAL A 124 25.78 -4.43 -6.13
C VAL A 124 27.07 -5.14 -5.72
N GLU A 125 27.67 -4.66 -4.61
CA GLU A 125 28.72 -5.38 -3.87
C GLU A 125 28.35 -6.88 -3.79
N PRO A 126 29.23 -7.82 -4.18
CA PRO A 126 28.90 -9.23 -4.19
C PRO A 126 28.29 -9.63 -2.85
N PHE A 127 27.08 -10.19 -2.86
CA PHE A 127 26.59 -10.95 -1.71
C PHE A 127 27.68 -11.94 -1.41
N GLN A 128 28.33 -11.90 -0.23
CA GLN A 128 29.35 -12.90 0.08
C GLN A 128 28.67 -14.26 -0.10
N GLU A 129 29.03 -14.95 -1.19
CA GLU A 129 28.36 -16.16 -1.70
C GLU A 129 28.75 -17.37 -0.86
N GLN A 130 28.74 -17.24 0.46
CA GLN A 130 29.01 -18.34 1.36
C GLN A 130 27.71 -19.14 1.55
N GLY A 131 27.33 -19.88 0.50
CA GLY A 131 26.27 -20.89 0.57
C GLY A 131 25.35 -20.96 -0.65
N SER A 132 24.81 -22.16 -0.91
CA SER A 132 23.71 -22.34 -1.84
C SER A 132 22.44 -21.70 -1.26
N TRP A 133 21.85 -20.78 -2.01
CA TRP A 133 20.53 -20.21 -1.75
C TRP A 133 19.59 -20.57 -2.90
N SER A 134 18.30 -20.73 -2.58
CA SER A 134 17.24 -21.11 -3.51
C SER A 134 16.26 -19.97 -3.73
N PHE A 135 16.11 -19.08 -2.74
CA PHE A 135 15.17 -17.96 -2.77
C PHE A 135 15.85 -16.64 -2.44
N GLU A 136 15.41 -15.58 -3.11
CA GLU A 136 15.66 -14.19 -2.75
C GLU A 136 14.34 -13.57 -2.29
N GLU A 137 14.27 -13.12 -1.05
CA GLU A 137 13.09 -12.56 -0.41
C GLU A 137 13.24 -11.04 -0.22
N TRP A 138 12.15 -10.32 -0.46
CA TRP A 138 12.12 -8.86 -0.42
C TRP A 138 11.08 -8.40 0.61
N GLY A 139 11.54 -7.64 1.60
CA GLY A 139 10.74 -7.04 2.66
C GLY A 139 10.91 -5.52 2.72
N TYR A 140 9.97 -4.86 3.41
CA TYR A 140 10.01 -3.42 3.63
C TYR A 140 9.72 -3.10 5.10
N ALA A 141 10.61 -2.37 5.75
CA ALA A 141 10.53 -2.11 7.19
C ALA A 141 10.94 -0.67 7.53
N GLU A 142 10.71 -0.27 8.78
CA GLU A 142 11.24 0.98 9.32
C GLU A 142 12.67 0.79 9.82
N ARG A 143 13.59 1.69 9.45
CA ARG A 143 15.00 1.64 9.89
C ARG A 143 15.14 1.59 11.42
N ALA A 144 14.43 2.47 12.12
CA ALA A 144 14.50 2.60 13.56
C ALA A 144 14.05 1.32 14.30
N CYS A 145 12.98 0.69 13.82
CA CYS A 145 12.46 -0.54 14.41
C CYS A 145 13.38 -1.74 14.12
N TYR A 146 13.84 -1.87 12.88
CA TYR A 146 14.48 -3.07 12.37
C TYR A 146 16.01 -3.12 12.55
N ILE A 147 16.67 -1.96 12.47
CA ILE A 147 18.14 -1.86 12.58
C ILE A 147 18.54 -1.22 13.90
N GLU A 148 17.81 -0.20 14.37
CA GLU A 148 18.16 0.53 15.60
C GLU A 148 17.50 -0.02 16.87
N GLY A 149 16.66 -1.05 16.77
CA GLY A 149 16.03 -1.72 17.91
C GLY A 149 14.94 -0.90 18.63
N ARG A 150 14.38 0.14 17.99
CA ARG A 150 13.36 1.02 18.58
C ARG A 150 11.94 0.47 18.42
N GLN A 151 11.68 -0.72 18.98
CA GLN A 151 10.44 -1.49 18.79
C GLN A 151 9.28 -1.09 19.74
N GLY A 152 9.40 -0.01 20.50
CA GLY A 152 8.37 0.40 21.47
C GLY A 152 7.05 0.81 20.79
N ILE A 153 5.92 0.63 21.49
CA ILE A 153 4.56 0.96 21.00
C ILE A 153 4.48 2.40 20.46
N MET A 154 5.05 3.36 21.20
CA MET A 154 5.11 4.75 20.77
C MET A 154 5.96 4.95 19.50
N GLY A 155 7.01 4.14 19.33
CA GLY A 155 7.84 4.13 18.13
C GLY A 155 7.05 3.66 16.90
N VAL A 156 6.30 2.56 17.04
CA VAL A 156 5.42 2.01 16.00
C VAL A 156 4.29 2.97 15.64
N LEU A 157 3.60 3.52 16.63
CA LEU A 157 2.53 4.49 16.36
C LEU A 157 3.06 5.72 15.64
N ARG A 158 4.18 6.29 16.11
CA ARG A 158 4.83 7.41 15.45
C ARG A 158 5.20 7.08 14.00
N SER A 159 5.76 5.89 13.75
CA SER A 159 6.19 5.53 12.39
C SER A 159 5.06 5.24 11.43
N LEU A 160 3.89 4.83 11.93
CA LEU A 160 2.69 4.70 11.11
C LEU A 160 2.13 6.06 10.69
N PHE A 161 2.09 7.04 11.59
CA PHE A 161 1.46 8.34 11.33
C PHE A 161 2.40 9.43 10.81
N TRP A 162 3.70 9.30 11.04
CA TRP A 162 4.71 10.25 10.58
C TRP A 162 5.69 9.56 9.63
N PRO A 163 5.97 10.13 8.44
CA PRO A 163 6.97 9.56 7.54
C PRO A 163 8.34 9.40 8.24
N THR A 164 8.88 8.17 8.21
CA THR A 164 10.21 7.85 8.75
C THR A 164 11.09 7.19 7.70
N GLU A 165 12.37 6.97 8.02
CA GLU A 165 13.27 6.30 7.09
C GLU A 165 12.90 4.82 6.94
N GLY A 166 12.57 4.43 5.72
CA GLY A 166 12.32 3.04 5.35
C GLY A 166 13.60 2.30 4.95
N VAL A 167 13.55 0.98 5.06
CA VAL A 167 14.59 0.07 4.57
C VAL A 167 13.97 -1.02 3.73
N VAL A 168 14.68 -1.44 2.69
CA VAL A 168 14.35 -2.63 1.91
C VAL A 168 15.26 -3.75 2.38
N GLU A 169 14.66 -4.81 2.88
CA GLU A 169 15.35 -6.04 3.24
C GLU A 169 15.42 -6.94 2.00
N VAL A 170 16.63 -7.40 1.66
CA VAL A 170 16.85 -8.45 0.67
C VAL A 170 17.54 -9.61 1.36
N THR A 171 16.83 -10.72 1.48
CA THR A 171 17.32 -11.93 2.16
C THR A 171 17.55 -13.03 1.14
N ARG A 172 18.69 -13.72 1.23
CA ARG A 172 18.94 -14.93 0.45
C ARG A 172 18.93 -16.13 1.37
N SER A 173 18.11 -17.13 1.05
CA SER A 173 17.90 -18.31 1.91
C SER A 173 17.67 -19.58 1.08
N LYS A 174 17.82 -20.74 1.72
CA LYS A 174 17.49 -22.05 1.13
C LYS A 174 15.98 -22.28 1.07
N ASP A 175 15.25 -21.76 2.06
CA ASP A 175 13.81 -21.91 2.22
C ASP A 175 13.13 -20.54 2.38
N LEU A 176 11.84 -20.48 2.04
CA LEU A 176 10.99 -19.30 2.19
C LEU A 176 10.76 -18.94 3.68
N TRP A 177 10.49 -17.67 3.95
CA TRP A 177 10.16 -17.12 5.27
C TRP A 177 9.14 -17.97 6.01
N ALA A 178 8.06 -18.36 5.31
CA ALA A 178 7.00 -19.15 5.91
C ALA A 178 7.42 -20.54 6.40
N HIS A 179 8.51 -21.10 5.88
CA HIS A 179 9.05 -22.39 6.33
C HIS A 179 10.14 -22.23 7.38
N ARG A 180 10.95 -21.16 7.30
CA ARG A 180 12.07 -20.93 8.25
C ARG A 180 11.68 -20.21 9.54
N THR A 181 10.56 -19.48 9.54
CA THR A 181 10.07 -18.71 10.69
C THR A 181 8.67 -19.22 11.08
N PRO A 182 8.58 -20.36 11.82
CA PRO A 182 7.29 -20.94 12.18
C PRO A 182 6.53 -20.14 13.25
N GLN A 183 7.18 -19.18 13.91
CA GLN A 183 6.57 -18.33 14.93
C GLN A 183 6.93 -16.85 14.71
N PRO A 184 5.93 -15.99 14.51
CA PRO A 184 4.51 -16.31 14.32
C PRO A 184 4.27 -17.10 13.02
N PRO A 185 3.23 -17.95 12.95
CA PRO A 185 2.91 -18.68 11.72
C PRO A 185 2.68 -17.73 10.56
N ALA A 186 3.40 -17.95 9.46
CA ALA A 186 3.21 -17.22 8.23
C ALA A 186 2.40 -18.05 7.24
N GLU A 187 1.52 -17.39 6.54
CA GLU A 187 0.76 -17.95 5.44
C GLU A 187 1.51 -17.77 4.13
N LEU A 188 1.58 -18.81 3.30
CA LEU A 188 2.32 -18.82 2.05
C LEU A 188 1.36 -18.85 0.86
N PHE A 189 1.42 -17.81 0.04
CA PHE A 189 0.69 -17.72 -1.22
C PHE A 189 1.65 -17.99 -2.38
N THR A 190 1.24 -18.84 -3.32
CA THR A 190 2.02 -19.17 -4.53
C THR A 190 1.27 -18.65 -5.75
N LEU A 191 1.90 -17.75 -6.50
CA LEU A 191 1.29 -17.04 -7.62
C LEU A 191 2.08 -17.32 -8.91
N ALA A 192 1.37 -17.73 -9.97
CA ALA A 192 1.94 -17.91 -11.30
C ALA A 192 1.79 -16.62 -12.11
N LEU A 193 2.87 -15.89 -12.32
CA LEU A 193 2.89 -14.66 -13.10
C LEU A 193 3.25 -14.93 -14.57
N SER A 194 2.72 -14.10 -15.47
CA SER A 194 3.27 -14.01 -16.83
C SER A 194 4.74 -13.55 -16.77
N TYR A 195 5.52 -13.86 -17.80
CA TYR A 195 6.91 -13.41 -17.87
C TYR A 195 7.02 -11.87 -17.75
N GLU A 196 6.14 -11.13 -18.44
CA GLU A 196 6.10 -9.67 -18.35
C GLU A 196 5.71 -9.19 -16.94
N GLY A 197 4.70 -9.81 -16.31
CA GLY A 197 4.29 -9.49 -14.94
C GLY A 197 5.44 -9.68 -13.95
N PHE A 198 6.20 -10.76 -14.09
CA PHE A 198 7.41 -11.01 -13.30
C PHE A 198 8.48 -9.94 -13.52
N GLN A 199 8.74 -9.52 -14.76
CA GLN A 199 9.69 -8.45 -15.06
C GLN A 199 9.25 -7.09 -14.49
N ARG A 200 7.95 -6.77 -14.53
CA ARG A 200 7.40 -5.55 -13.91
C ARG A 200 7.57 -5.59 -12.39
N LEU A 201 7.27 -6.72 -11.76
CA LEU A 201 7.52 -6.94 -10.33
C LEU A 201 9.00 -6.77 -9.98
N ARG A 202 9.91 -7.39 -10.74
CA ARG A 202 11.35 -7.30 -10.48
C ARG A 202 11.87 -5.86 -10.57
N ARG A 203 11.47 -5.13 -11.61
CA ARG A 203 11.78 -3.70 -11.76
C ARG A 203 11.22 -2.87 -10.61
N TYR A 204 10.01 -3.18 -10.14
CA TYR A 204 9.42 -2.52 -8.97
C TYR A 204 10.28 -2.73 -7.72
N LEU A 205 10.69 -3.97 -7.43
CA LEU A 205 11.51 -4.26 -6.25
C LEU A 205 12.85 -3.51 -6.32
N LEU A 206 13.53 -3.56 -7.46
CA LEU A 206 14.84 -2.93 -7.64
C LEU A 206 14.78 -1.40 -7.50
N ARG A 207 13.74 -0.73 -8.01
CA ARG A 207 13.59 0.75 -7.86
C ARG A 207 13.24 1.20 -6.43
N THR A 208 12.89 0.29 -5.53
CA THR A 208 12.48 0.64 -4.17
C THR A 208 13.65 0.77 -3.20
N LYS A 209 14.84 0.29 -3.60
CA LYS A 209 16.08 0.40 -2.84
C LYS A 209 17.07 1.34 -3.52
N GLU A 210 17.91 1.97 -2.72
CA GLU A 210 19.12 2.65 -3.17
C GLU A 210 20.30 1.65 -3.24
N SER A 211 21.44 2.08 -3.78
CA SER A 211 22.66 1.27 -3.80
C SER A 211 23.32 1.14 -2.42
N THR A 212 23.08 2.10 -1.52
CA THR A 212 23.68 2.13 -0.18
C THR A 212 23.12 1.02 0.72
N VAL A 213 24.00 0.11 1.13
CA VAL A 213 23.72 -0.87 2.18
C VAL A 213 23.89 -0.22 3.55
N LEU A 214 22.88 -0.33 4.40
CA LEU A 214 22.85 0.24 5.75
C LEU A 214 23.27 -0.78 6.81
N ALA A 215 22.94 -2.07 6.62
CA ALA A 215 23.28 -3.12 7.56
C ALA A 215 23.30 -4.51 6.89
N HIS A 216 24.08 -5.41 7.50
CA HIS A 216 24.10 -6.84 7.22
C HIS A 216 23.71 -7.59 8.50
N ILE A 217 22.64 -8.38 8.47
CA ILE A 217 22.19 -9.18 9.61
C ILE A 217 21.88 -10.59 9.11
N GLY A 218 22.68 -11.58 9.51
CA GLY A 218 22.56 -12.95 9.01
C GLY A 218 22.70 -13.00 7.49
N SER A 219 21.71 -13.59 6.81
CA SER A 219 21.63 -13.65 5.34
C SER A 219 20.82 -12.51 4.71
N SER A 220 20.45 -11.49 5.50
CA SER A 220 19.72 -10.32 5.05
C SER A 220 20.65 -9.12 4.86
N ARG A 221 20.43 -8.39 3.76
CA ARG A 221 20.98 -7.05 3.53
C ARG A 221 19.88 -6.02 3.60
N PHE A 222 20.14 -4.95 4.34
CA PHE A 222 19.22 -3.83 4.46
C PHE A 222 19.74 -2.66 3.66
N TYR A 223 18.98 -2.26 2.64
CA TYR A 223 19.27 -1.11 1.81
C TYR A 223 18.41 0.07 2.26
N ARG A 224 18.91 1.29 2.04
CA ARG A 224 18.06 2.47 2.18
C ARG A 224 16.90 2.39 1.19
N ALA A 225 15.68 2.63 1.65
CA ALA A 225 14.52 2.69 0.78
C ALA A 225 14.43 4.05 0.07
N THR A 226 13.95 4.06 -1.17
CA THR A 226 13.73 5.30 -1.94
C THR A 226 12.50 6.11 -1.47
N ARG A 227 11.69 5.53 -0.59
CA ARG A 227 10.50 6.17 -0.01
C ARG A 227 10.53 6.06 1.51
N ALA A 228 9.78 6.93 2.16
CA ALA A 228 9.58 6.89 3.61
C ALA A 228 8.64 5.75 4.02
N TYR A 229 8.84 5.24 5.23
CA TYR A 229 7.93 4.32 5.90
C TYR A 229 6.77 5.09 6.54
N HIS A 230 5.54 4.60 6.37
CA HIS A 230 4.32 5.05 7.06
C HIS A 230 3.15 4.09 6.82
N ILE A 231 1.96 4.37 7.35
CA ILE A 231 0.78 3.49 7.27
C ILE A 231 0.35 3.14 5.83
N PHE A 232 0.65 3.98 4.82
CA PHE A 232 0.37 3.69 3.39
C PHE A 232 1.63 3.30 2.60
N HIS A 233 2.70 2.96 3.31
CA HIS A 233 3.99 2.55 2.77
C HIS A 233 4.77 1.70 3.80
N HIS A 234 4.18 0.58 4.21
CA HIS A 234 4.77 -0.43 5.07
C HIS A 234 4.74 -1.81 4.35
N CYS A 235 5.15 -2.89 5.01
CA CYS A 235 5.32 -4.23 4.41
C CYS A 235 4.11 -4.73 3.60
N TYR A 236 2.88 -4.70 4.14
CA TYR A 236 1.68 -5.17 3.41
C TYR A 236 1.37 -4.30 2.20
N HIS A 237 1.42 -2.98 2.37
CA HIS A 237 1.21 -2.03 1.29
C HIS A 237 2.27 -2.17 0.18
N TYR A 238 3.53 -2.37 0.58
CA TYR A 238 4.66 -2.59 -0.31
C TYR A 238 4.46 -3.85 -1.16
N ALA A 239 4.12 -4.98 -0.52
CA ALA A 239 3.84 -6.23 -1.21
C ALA A 239 2.66 -6.07 -2.19
N ALA A 240 1.56 -5.44 -1.76
CA ALA A 240 0.40 -5.16 -2.61
C ALA A 240 0.74 -4.30 -3.83
N ARG A 241 1.60 -3.28 -3.67
CA ARG A 241 2.05 -2.45 -4.80
C ARG A 241 2.90 -3.26 -5.77
N ALA A 242 3.84 -4.07 -5.28
CA ALA A 242 4.68 -4.92 -6.14
C ALA A 242 3.84 -5.91 -6.95
N LEU A 243 2.86 -6.56 -6.32
CA LEU A 243 1.95 -7.49 -7.00
C LEU A 243 1.03 -6.78 -8.00
N ARG A 244 0.53 -5.58 -7.66
CA ARG A 244 -0.25 -4.78 -8.60
C ARG A 244 0.57 -4.38 -9.84
N GLU A 245 1.84 -4.05 -9.66
CA GLU A 245 2.75 -3.73 -10.77
C GLU A 245 3.03 -4.96 -11.65
N ALA A 246 2.94 -6.16 -11.06
CA ALA A 246 2.95 -7.43 -11.78
C ALA A 246 1.66 -7.71 -12.57
N GLY A 247 0.64 -6.85 -12.45
CA GLY A 247 -0.65 -6.97 -13.13
C GLY A 247 -1.76 -7.59 -12.29
N LEU A 248 -1.52 -7.96 -11.02
CA LEU A 248 -2.56 -8.59 -10.20
C LEU A 248 -3.68 -7.58 -9.84
N PRO A 249 -4.94 -8.04 -9.73
CA PRO A 249 -6.09 -7.24 -9.29
C PRO A 249 -6.07 -6.99 -7.78
N ILE A 250 -4.96 -6.48 -7.26
CA ILE A 250 -4.79 -6.09 -5.87
C ILE A 250 -4.85 -4.57 -5.76
N SER A 251 -5.63 -4.09 -4.81
CA SER A 251 -5.65 -2.70 -4.38
C SER A 251 -4.81 -2.53 -3.12
N PRO A 252 -3.71 -1.76 -3.18
CA PRO A 252 -2.93 -1.39 -2.00
C PRO A 252 -3.74 -0.61 -0.95
N PHE A 253 -4.84 0.03 -1.35
CA PHE A 253 -5.74 0.71 -0.42
C PHE A 253 -6.37 -0.26 0.59
N TRP A 254 -6.67 -1.49 0.16
CA TRP A 254 -7.20 -2.54 1.03
C TRP A 254 -6.11 -3.38 1.70
N ALA A 255 -4.82 -3.08 1.44
CA ALA A 255 -3.67 -3.83 1.98
C ALA A 255 -2.97 -3.08 3.13
N ILE A 256 -3.74 -2.38 3.97
CA ILE A 256 -3.21 -1.68 5.16
C ILE A 256 -2.95 -2.66 6.30
N THR A 257 -3.60 -3.82 6.29
CA THR A 257 -3.49 -4.85 7.33
C THR A 257 -3.16 -6.20 6.71
N ARG A 258 -2.64 -7.12 7.53
CA ARG A 258 -2.48 -8.54 7.17
C ARG A 258 -3.76 -9.10 6.55
N ALA A 259 -4.89 -8.95 7.25
CA ALA A 259 -6.16 -9.50 6.84
C ALA A 259 -6.63 -8.94 5.48
N GLY A 260 -6.42 -7.65 5.24
CA GLY A 260 -6.77 -7.01 3.98
C GLY A 260 -5.92 -7.47 2.80
N LEU A 261 -4.62 -7.71 3.00
CA LEU A 261 -3.78 -8.30 1.96
C LEU A 261 -4.12 -9.78 1.73
N ALA A 262 -4.22 -10.59 2.79
CA ALA A 262 -4.54 -12.01 2.70
C ALA A 262 -5.90 -12.24 2.03
N TRP A 263 -6.93 -11.46 2.39
CA TRP A 263 -8.25 -11.53 1.76
C TRP A 263 -8.17 -11.34 0.23
N GLN A 264 -7.42 -10.33 -0.25
CA GLN A 264 -7.26 -10.13 -1.69
C GLN A 264 -6.54 -11.28 -2.37
N LEU A 265 -5.52 -11.86 -1.71
CA LEU A 265 -4.78 -13.00 -2.26
C LEU A 265 -5.62 -14.28 -2.33
N HIS A 266 -6.44 -14.57 -1.32
CA HIS A 266 -7.39 -15.68 -1.38
C HIS A 266 -8.34 -15.54 -2.57
N ARG A 267 -8.98 -14.37 -2.73
CA ARG A 267 -9.88 -14.11 -3.87
C ARG A 267 -9.21 -14.35 -5.23
N ILE A 268 -7.92 -14.00 -5.33
CA ILE A 268 -7.12 -14.23 -6.53
C ILE A 268 -6.86 -15.73 -6.74
N MET A 269 -6.51 -16.46 -5.68
CA MET A 269 -6.28 -17.91 -5.74
C MET A 269 -7.56 -18.71 -6.00
N ASP A 270 -8.69 -18.25 -5.48
CA ASP A 270 -10.02 -18.86 -5.66
C ASP A 270 -10.60 -18.57 -7.05
N GLY A 271 -9.91 -17.78 -7.88
CA GLY A 271 -10.29 -17.53 -9.28
C GLY A 271 -11.40 -16.51 -9.47
N GLU A 272 -11.83 -15.79 -8.43
CA GLU A 272 -12.95 -14.83 -8.54
C GLU A 272 -12.67 -13.65 -9.50
N PHE A 273 -11.41 -13.46 -9.91
CA PHE A 273 -11.00 -12.44 -10.88
C PHE A 273 -10.67 -12.99 -12.27
N SER A 274 -10.59 -14.31 -12.47
CA SER A 274 -10.27 -14.91 -13.77
C SER A 274 -11.50 -15.01 -14.70
N ASP A 275 -12.71 -15.03 -14.13
CA ASP A 275 -13.98 -15.23 -14.84
C ASP A 275 -14.46 -13.99 -15.64
N GLN A 276 -13.86 -12.82 -15.41
CA GLN A 276 -14.26 -11.58 -16.08
C GLN A 276 -13.77 -11.46 -17.54
N ARG A 277 -12.99 -12.43 -18.05
CA ARG A 277 -12.52 -12.45 -19.46
C ARG A 277 -13.53 -13.05 -20.44
N VAL A 278 -14.53 -13.79 -19.95
CA VAL A 278 -15.58 -14.32 -20.82
C VAL A 278 -16.77 -13.38 -20.72
N GLY A 279 -17.04 -12.65 -21.81
CA GLY A 279 -18.29 -11.92 -22.01
C GLY A 279 -19.47 -12.88 -22.09
N THR A 280 -19.78 -13.56 -20.98
CA THR A 280 -20.94 -14.43 -20.86
C THR A 280 -22.13 -13.53 -20.54
N PRO A 281 -23.18 -13.46 -21.38
CA PRO A 281 -24.39 -12.77 -21.00
C PRO A 281 -24.97 -13.47 -19.77
N MET A 282 -25.33 -12.67 -18.75
CA MET A 282 -26.05 -13.09 -17.55
C MET A 282 -27.22 -14.00 -17.92
N ALA A 283 -27.05 -15.31 -17.77
CA ALA A 283 -28.11 -16.29 -17.92
C ALA A 283 -28.03 -17.30 -16.77
N SER A 284 -29.08 -17.26 -15.95
CA SER A 284 -29.56 -18.34 -15.08
C SER A 284 -28.74 -18.66 -13.82
N LEU A 285 -28.94 -17.83 -12.80
CA LEU A 285 -28.88 -18.26 -11.40
C LEU A 285 -29.94 -19.36 -11.17
N ARG A 286 -29.57 -20.64 -11.26
CA ARG A 286 -30.41 -21.72 -10.73
C ARG A 286 -30.18 -21.81 -9.22
N ILE A 287 -31.13 -21.25 -8.48
CA ILE A 287 -31.32 -21.49 -7.06
C ILE A 287 -31.67 -22.98 -6.90
N ALA A 288 -30.72 -23.79 -6.46
CA ALA A 288 -31.01 -25.12 -5.95
C ALA A 288 -31.48 -24.98 -4.51
N ASN A 289 -32.80 -24.99 -4.34
CA ASN A 289 -33.48 -24.95 -3.06
C ASN A 289 -33.55 -26.37 -2.48
N THR A 290 -33.07 -26.52 -1.24
CA THR A 290 -33.53 -27.40 -0.14
C THR A 290 -34.40 -28.64 -0.47
N LYS A 291 -33.94 -29.84 -0.04
CA LYS A 291 -34.64 -30.81 0.84
C LYS A 291 -33.57 -31.71 1.49
N ALA A 292 -33.35 -31.66 2.81
CA ALA A 292 -34.13 -32.27 3.90
C ALA A 292 -33.90 -33.79 4.02
N PHE A 293 -33.31 -34.17 5.17
CA PHE A 293 -33.49 -35.39 5.97
C PHE A 293 -33.84 -36.71 5.26
N ASP A 294 -32.98 -37.71 5.46
CA ASP A 294 -33.43 -39.00 6.03
C ASP A 294 -32.28 -39.66 6.81
N ILE A 295 -32.50 -39.78 8.13
CA ILE A 295 -31.85 -40.71 9.05
C ILE A 295 -32.85 -41.85 9.25
N VAL A 296 -32.33 -43.06 9.44
CA VAL A 296 -32.96 -44.38 9.71
C VAL A 296 -32.68 -45.30 8.52
N GLY A 297 -31.94 -46.39 8.63
CA GLY A 297 -31.41 -47.12 9.78
C GLY A 297 -31.15 -48.54 9.29
N MET A 298 -29.97 -49.09 9.56
CA MET A 298 -29.75 -50.53 9.47
C MET A 298 -28.56 -50.91 10.36
N ILE A 299 -28.90 -51.69 11.39
CA ILE A 299 -28.08 -52.38 12.41
C ILE A 299 -27.69 -51.52 13.62
#